data_AF-A0AAN7THQ7-F1
#
_entry.id   AF-A0AAN7THQ7-F1
#
_cell.length_a   1.000
_cell.length_b   1.000
_cell.length_c   1.000
_cell.angle_alpha   90.00
_cell.angle_beta   90.00
_cell.angle_gamma   90.00
#
_symmetry.space_group_name_H-M   'P 1'
#
loop_
_entity.id
_entity.type
_entity.pdbx_description
1 polymer ?
#
loop_
_entity_poly.entity_id
_entity_poly.type
_entity_poly.pdbx_seq_one_letter_code
_entity_poly.pdbx_strand_id
1 'polypeptide(L)'
;MRRVKSLFLKSKHKKENDISEDGNETTISTNVNPVQTNTLGLVPEGGHPFQSEGSIRSATTFNPVMAPTYRSHPGIQPPNRGGALHHPLAGMIPTAQPYWNGDAVSTTLPQHNPAELASEARRVAGYVMEQQQYRAYPGTQRAQQYEVRNPTTPEEEQKKALLKEEKKARREQNASKESVRQVRRLIREKYRLDIYLWGKRTVQKSVKPTIMEKCKKADDILKRIIFIVDDWTEELFDEGDEWELAKMIKRGIPRPGDDHVLWETSPPWDKARLRDESDNSSEDER
;
A
#
# COMPACT_ATOMS: atom_id res chain seq x y z
N MET A 1 53.12 0.09 34.34
CA MET A 1 51.84 0.25 33.62
C MET A 1 51.42 -1.10 33.04
N ARG A 2 50.44 -1.77 33.66
CA ARG A 2 50.00 -3.12 33.26
C ARG A 2 48.89 -3.01 32.21
N ARG A 3 49.09 -3.59 31.03
CA ARG A 3 48.06 -3.74 29.98
C ARG A 3 47.14 -4.91 30.36
N VAL A 4 45.88 -4.60 30.66
CA VAL A 4 44.84 -5.62 30.85
C VAL A 4 44.30 -5.99 29.47
N LYS A 5 44.60 -7.21 29.01
CA LYS A 5 44.00 -7.80 27.81
C LYS A 5 42.61 -8.29 28.18
N SER A 6 41.55 -7.68 27.65
CA SER A 6 40.20 -8.22 27.78
C SER A 6 40.06 -9.42 26.85
N LEU A 7 39.95 -10.60 27.45
CA LEU A 7 39.54 -11.82 26.76
C LEU A 7 38.01 -11.78 26.64
N PHE A 8 37.51 -11.45 25.45
CA PHE A 8 36.09 -11.55 25.14
C PHE A 8 35.76 -13.02 24.86
N LEU A 9 35.09 -13.68 25.81
CA LEU A 9 34.56 -15.02 25.65
C LEU A 9 33.48 -15.03 24.56
N LYS A 10 33.74 -15.74 23.46
CA LYS A 10 32.72 -16.19 22.51
C LYS A 10 31.87 -17.26 23.19
N SER A 11 30.71 -16.88 23.71
CA SER A 11 29.69 -17.84 24.14
C SER A 11 29.02 -18.45 22.89
N LYS A 12 29.39 -19.69 22.57
CA LYS A 12 28.68 -20.54 21.62
C LYS A 12 27.46 -21.14 22.35
N HIS A 13 26.27 -20.58 22.16
CA HIS A 13 25.05 -21.32 22.46
C HIS A 13 24.68 -22.18 21.24
N LYS A 14 25.18 -23.42 21.26
CA LYS A 14 24.60 -24.55 20.55
C LYS A 14 23.34 -24.95 21.34
N LYS A 15 22.16 -24.64 20.82
CA LYS A 15 20.90 -25.25 21.28
C LYS A 15 20.55 -26.35 20.29
N GLU A 16 20.90 -27.57 20.69
CA GLU A 16 20.22 -28.78 20.23
C GLU A 16 18.80 -28.72 20.82
N ASN A 17 17.81 -28.58 19.94
CA ASN A 17 16.42 -28.88 20.27
C ASN A 17 16.06 -30.13 19.45
N ASP A 18 16.36 -31.29 20.03
CA ASP A 18 15.68 -32.54 19.68
C ASP A 18 14.26 -32.44 20.23
N ILE A 19 13.32 -32.02 19.39
CA ILE A 19 11.90 -32.18 19.63
C ILE A 19 11.49 -33.49 18.96
N SER A 20 11.37 -34.51 19.81
CA SER A 20 10.63 -35.73 19.55
C SER A 20 9.15 -35.39 19.47
N GLU A 21 8.62 -35.23 18.26
CA GLU A 21 7.18 -35.26 17.99
C GLU A 21 6.82 -36.63 17.43
N ASP A 22 6.58 -37.56 18.35
CA ASP A 22 5.75 -38.73 18.09
C ASP A 22 4.28 -38.27 18.05
N GLY A 23 3.61 -38.52 16.92
CA GLY A 23 2.20 -38.88 16.91
C GLY A 23 1.17 -37.76 16.72
N ASN A 24 0.76 -37.56 15.46
CA ASN A 24 -0.64 -37.71 15.01
C ASN A 24 -0.79 -37.31 13.53
N GLU A 25 -0.38 -38.22 12.63
CA GLU A 25 -0.81 -38.18 11.23
C GLU A 25 -2.35 -38.29 11.16
N THR A 26 -3.02 -37.15 11.07
CA THR A 26 -4.40 -37.09 10.59
C THR A 26 -4.34 -37.11 9.08
N THR A 27 -4.30 -38.32 8.50
CA THR A 27 -4.51 -38.56 7.08
C THR A 27 -5.89 -38.04 6.68
N ILE A 28 -5.96 -36.84 6.12
CA ILE A 28 -7.11 -36.42 5.31
C ILE A 28 -7.00 -37.19 4.00
N SER A 29 -7.74 -38.29 3.92
CA SER A 29 -7.90 -39.11 2.73
C SER A 29 -8.70 -38.32 1.68
N THR A 30 -8.03 -37.52 0.86
CA THR A 30 -8.61 -36.94 -0.35
C THR A 30 -8.72 -38.06 -1.38
N ASN A 31 -9.91 -38.64 -1.45
CA ASN A 31 -10.32 -39.60 -2.47
C ASN A 31 -10.33 -38.90 -3.84
N VAL A 32 -9.16 -38.88 -4.52
CA VAL A 32 -9.02 -38.46 -5.91
C VAL A 32 -9.17 -39.72 -6.76
N ASN A 33 -10.34 -39.87 -7.38
CA ASN A 33 -10.57 -40.87 -8.42
C ASN A 33 -9.55 -40.66 -9.56
N PRO A 34 -8.68 -41.64 -9.87
CA PRO A 34 -7.85 -41.55 -11.05
C PRO A 34 -8.72 -41.77 -12.29
N VAL A 35 -8.82 -40.74 -13.13
CA VAL A 35 -9.35 -40.84 -14.49
C VAL A 35 -8.45 -41.80 -15.26
N GLN A 36 -8.98 -42.98 -15.58
CA GLN A 36 -8.34 -43.95 -16.45
C GLN A 36 -8.22 -43.34 -17.85
N THR A 37 -7.02 -42.94 -18.25
CA THR A 37 -6.70 -42.70 -19.66
C THR A 37 -6.17 -44.00 -20.22
N ASN A 38 -7.05 -44.74 -20.90
CA ASN A 38 -6.66 -45.84 -21.77
C ASN A 38 -5.91 -45.24 -22.96
N THR A 39 -4.58 -45.34 -22.96
CA THR A 39 -3.75 -45.10 -24.14
C THR A 39 -3.09 -46.42 -24.51
N LEU A 40 -3.77 -47.13 -25.41
CA LEU A 40 -3.27 -48.33 -26.08
C LEU A 40 -2.15 -47.95 -27.05
N GLY A 41 -0.96 -48.50 -26.77
CA GLY A 41 0.00 -49.10 -27.70
C GLY A 41 0.37 -48.38 -28.99
N LEU A 42 1.67 -48.12 -29.17
CA LEU A 42 2.52 -48.97 -30.01
C LEU A 42 4.01 -48.63 -29.84
N VAL A 43 4.79 -49.68 -29.63
CA VAL A 43 6.26 -49.80 -29.65
C VAL A 43 6.71 -49.70 -31.14
N PRO A 44 7.91 -49.18 -31.49
CA PRO A 44 9.11 -50.02 -31.40
C PRO A 44 10.39 -49.37 -30.84
N GLU A 45 11.12 -50.24 -30.15
CA GLU A 45 12.55 -50.18 -29.89
C GLU A 45 13.36 -49.82 -31.15
N GLY A 46 14.40 -49.02 -30.95
CA GLY A 46 15.39 -48.70 -31.97
C GLY A 46 16.56 -47.97 -31.34
N GLY A 47 17.49 -48.73 -30.77
CA GLY A 47 18.70 -48.19 -30.19
C GLY A 47 19.62 -47.58 -31.24
N HIS A 48 20.15 -46.40 -30.95
CA HIS A 48 21.40 -45.90 -31.51
C HIS A 48 22.14 -45.07 -30.46
N PRO A 49 23.37 -45.45 -30.05
CA PRO A 49 24.22 -44.59 -29.26
C PRO A 49 24.85 -43.54 -30.18
N PHE A 50 24.25 -42.35 -30.27
CA PHE A 50 24.86 -41.23 -30.98
C PHE A 50 25.85 -40.53 -30.04
N GLN A 51 27.09 -41.02 -30.08
CA GLN A 51 28.25 -40.21 -29.73
C GLN A 51 28.47 -39.20 -30.85
N SER A 52 28.34 -37.91 -30.56
CA SER A 52 29.13 -36.91 -31.26
C SER A 52 29.38 -35.73 -30.34
N GLU A 53 30.62 -35.63 -29.91
CA GLU A 53 31.23 -34.42 -29.40
C GLU A 53 30.98 -33.28 -30.40
N GLY A 54 30.25 -32.28 -29.95
CA GLY A 54 29.86 -31.11 -30.74
C GLY A 54 30.15 -29.84 -29.96
N SER A 55 31.42 -29.67 -29.59
CA SER A 55 31.97 -28.41 -29.10
C SER A 55 31.84 -27.35 -30.20
N ILE A 56 30.76 -26.59 -30.17
CA ILE A 56 30.65 -25.32 -30.87
C ILE A 56 30.36 -24.26 -29.82
N ARG A 57 31.45 -23.75 -29.25
CA ARG A 57 31.48 -22.43 -28.64
C ARG A 57 31.25 -21.42 -29.75
N SER A 58 30.00 -21.14 -30.06
CA SER A 58 29.64 -19.92 -30.78
C SER A 58 29.84 -18.77 -29.80
N ALA A 59 31.05 -18.21 -29.83
CA ALA A 59 31.33 -16.90 -29.30
C ALA A 59 30.49 -15.91 -30.12
N THR A 60 29.27 -15.63 -29.65
CA THR A 60 28.56 -14.43 -30.06
C THR A 60 29.36 -13.26 -29.53
N THR A 61 30.22 -12.71 -30.39
CA THR A 61 30.81 -11.38 -30.23
C THR A 61 29.66 -10.43 -29.97
N PHE A 62 29.49 -10.09 -28.70
CA PHE A 62 28.58 -9.06 -28.24
C PHE A 62 29.13 -7.76 -28.79
N ASN A 63 28.60 -7.31 -29.94
CA ASN A 63 28.85 -5.97 -30.44
C ASN A 63 28.41 -5.00 -29.33
N PRO A 64 29.31 -4.21 -28.74
CA PRO A 64 28.89 -3.15 -27.84
C PRO A 64 28.12 -2.15 -28.68
N VAL A 65 26.79 -2.20 -28.61
CA VAL A 65 25.94 -1.13 -29.08
C VAL A 65 26.42 0.11 -28.36
N MET A 66 27.04 0.99 -29.15
CA MET A 66 27.39 2.37 -28.88
C MET A 66 26.64 2.91 -27.67
N ALA A 67 27.34 3.02 -26.54
CA ALA A 67 26.87 3.85 -25.46
C ALA A 67 26.61 5.25 -26.04
N PRO A 68 25.44 5.85 -25.83
CA PRO A 68 25.23 7.24 -26.21
C PRO A 68 26.24 8.06 -25.42
N THR A 69 27.25 8.60 -26.11
CA THR A 69 28.10 9.65 -25.56
C THR A 69 27.16 10.80 -25.24
N TYR A 70 26.87 10.97 -23.95
CA TYR A 70 26.20 12.16 -23.44
C TYR A 70 27.08 13.35 -23.83
N ARG A 71 26.69 14.03 -24.90
CA ARG A 71 27.26 15.30 -25.33
C ARG A 71 26.92 16.30 -24.24
N SER A 72 27.87 16.51 -23.32
CA SER A 72 27.81 17.53 -22.29
C SER A 72 27.44 18.87 -22.94
N HIS A 73 26.22 19.32 -22.72
CA HIS A 73 25.83 20.68 -23.05
C HIS A 73 26.58 21.64 -22.12
N PRO A 74 27.34 22.60 -22.67
CA PRO A 74 27.96 23.63 -21.86
C PRO A 74 26.87 24.59 -21.32
N GLY A 75 26.78 24.67 -20.00
CA GLY A 75 26.49 25.92 -19.28
C GLY A 75 25.10 26.53 -19.44
N ILE A 76 24.11 25.96 -18.75
CA ILE A 76 23.01 26.79 -18.22
C ILE A 76 23.43 27.20 -16.81
N GLN A 77 23.88 28.45 -16.68
CA GLN A 77 24.15 29.07 -15.38
C GLN A 77 22.84 29.12 -14.57
N PRO A 78 22.84 28.68 -13.30
CA PRO A 78 21.70 28.96 -12.44
C PRO A 78 21.62 30.47 -12.18
N PRO A 79 20.41 31.07 -12.20
CA PRO A 79 20.26 32.48 -11.87
C PRO A 79 20.71 32.72 -10.43
N ASN A 80 21.63 33.67 -10.33
CA ASN A 80 22.22 34.24 -9.14
C ASN A 80 21.13 34.68 -8.14
N ARG A 81 20.84 33.85 -7.13
CA ARG A 81 19.93 34.20 -6.02
C ARG A 81 20.73 34.88 -4.91
N GLY A 82 21.16 36.11 -5.20
CA GLY A 82 21.72 37.03 -4.23
C GLY A 82 20.71 38.10 -3.86
N GLY A 83 20.37 38.19 -2.57
CA GLY A 83 20.13 39.48 -1.91
C GLY A 83 18.73 39.76 -1.37
N ALA A 84 18.74 40.39 -0.18
CA ALA A 84 17.67 41.05 0.58
C ALA A 84 16.67 40.09 1.27
N LEU A 85 16.74 39.80 2.57
CA LEU A 85 16.69 40.67 3.77
C LEU A 85 15.62 41.79 3.69
N HIS A 86 14.82 41.86 4.77
CA HIS A 86 13.79 42.84 5.13
C HIS A 86 12.34 42.53 4.69
N HIS A 87 11.49 42.06 5.61
CA HIS A 87 10.65 42.89 6.48
C HIS A 87 9.66 42.01 7.29
N PRO A 88 9.38 42.33 8.57
CA PRO A 88 8.26 41.75 9.32
C PRO A 88 7.02 42.62 9.10
N LEU A 89 6.05 42.13 8.32
CA LEU A 89 4.71 42.73 8.27
C LEU A 89 3.79 41.94 9.19
N ALA A 90 3.72 42.45 10.42
CA ALA A 90 2.60 42.24 11.31
C ALA A 90 1.34 42.86 10.71
N GLY A 91 0.21 42.17 10.89
CA GLY A 91 -1.12 42.78 10.82
C GLY A 91 -1.78 42.69 9.45
N MET A 92 -2.72 41.75 9.33
CA MET A 92 -4.12 42.00 8.92
C MET A 92 -4.77 40.64 8.73
N ILE A 93 -5.46 40.16 9.77
CA ILE A 93 -6.46 39.12 9.61
C ILE A 93 -7.67 39.83 8.98
N PRO A 94 -8.05 39.52 7.73
CA PRO A 94 -9.30 40.03 7.19
C PRO A 94 -10.44 39.39 7.99
N THR A 95 -11.06 40.17 8.86
CA THR A 95 -12.40 39.88 9.36
C THR A 95 -13.33 39.83 8.16
N ALA A 96 -13.56 38.62 7.63
CA ALA A 96 -14.61 38.37 6.67
C ALA A 96 -15.94 38.75 7.32
N GLN A 97 -16.49 39.89 6.93
CA GLN A 97 -17.86 40.21 7.29
C GLN A 97 -18.77 39.22 6.58
N PRO A 98 -19.69 38.55 7.29
CA PRO A 98 -20.70 37.75 6.64
C PRO A 98 -21.57 38.70 5.82
N TYR A 99 -21.40 38.65 4.49
CA TYR A 99 -22.28 39.31 3.55
C TYR A 99 -23.61 38.57 3.59
N TRP A 100 -24.51 39.03 4.47
CA TRP A 100 -25.91 38.66 4.45
C TRP A 100 -26.52 39.24 3.18
N ASN A 101 -26.53 38.45 2.11
CA ASN A 101 -27.41 38.68 0.98
C ASN A 101 -28.85 38.58 1.51
N GLY A 102 -29.46 39.75 1.69
CA GLY A 102 -30.87 39.91 2.06
C GLY A 102 -31.82 39.57 0.92
N ASP A 103 -31.62 38.42 0.28
CA ASP A 103 -32.68 37.82 -0.52
C ASP A 103 -33.74 37.36 0.47
N ALA A 104 -34.77 38.18 0.59
CA ALA A 104 -36.01 37.86 1.28
C ALA A 104 -36.64 36.65 0.59
N VAL A 105 -36.16 35.45 0.94
CA VAL A 105 -36.90 34.22 0.75
C VAL A 105 -38.16 34.38 1.58
N SER A 106 -39.23 34.77 0.92
CA SER A 106 -40.58 34.70 1.46
C SER A 106 -40.88 33.22 1.66
N THR A 107 -40.43 32.69 2.80
CA THR A 107 -40.76 31.34 3.25
C THR A 107 -42.25 31.37 3.54
N THR A 108 -43.04 31.01 2.53
CA THR A 108 -44.45 30.67 2.70
C THR A 108 -44.49 29.55 3.72
N LEU A 109 -44.83 29.88 4.96
CA LEU A 109 -45.06 28.88 6.00
C LEU A 109 -46.17 27.96 5.46
N PRO A 110 -45.90 26.67 5.24
CA PRO A 110 -46.98 25.72 4.98
C PRO A 110 -47.97 25.83 6.13
N GLN A 111 -49.26 26.00 5.82
CA GLN A 111 -50.33 25.91 6.80
C GLN A 111 -50.36 24.48 7.34
N HIS A 112 -49.50 24.19 8.32
CA HIS A 112 -49.54 22.94 9.04
C HIS A 112 -50.76 22.91 9.94
N ASN A 113 -51.45 21.78 9.92
CA ASN A 113 -52.54 21.49 10.83
C ASN A 113 -52.03 21.63 12.27
N PRO A 114 -52.69 22.38 13.16
CA PRO A 114 -52.24 22.60 14.53
C PRO A 114 -52.02 21.29 15.32
N ALA A 115 -52.70 20.20 14.93
CA ALA A 115 -52.48 18.87 15.51
C ALA A 115 -51.11 18.27 15.18
N GLU A 116 -50.60 18.47 13.96
CA GLU A 116 -49.28 17.99 13.55
C GLU A 116 -48.18 18.81 14.24
N LEU A 117 -48.38 20.13 14.36
CA LEU A 117 -47.42 21.03 15.01
C LEU A 117 -47.24 20.68 16.49
N ALA A 118 -48.33 20.30 17.18
CA ALA A 118 -48.28 19.86 18.56
C ALA A 118 -47.58 18.49 18.74
N SER A 119 -47.74 17.59 17.77
CA SER A 119 -47.05 16.29 17.77
C SER A 119 -45.55 16.45 17.52
N GLU A 120 -45.17 17.29 16.56
CA GLU A 120 -43.77 17.59 16.23
C GLU A 120 -43.08 18.33 17.39
N ALA A 121 -43.77 19.29 18.02
CA ALA A 121 -43.26 19.97 19.21
C ALA A 121 -42.99 19.00 20.37
N ARG A 122 -43.81 17.96 20.55
CA ARG A 122 -43.56 16.91 21.56
C ARG A 122 -42.36 16.03 21.20
N ARG A 123 -42.18 15.66 19.92
CA ARG A 123 -40.98 14.94 19.46
C ARG A 123 -39.70 15.76 19.66
N VAL A 124 -39.72 17.03 19.27
CA VAL A 124 -38.57 17.93 19.41
C VAL A 124 -38.28 18.21 20.89
N ALA A 125 -39.30 18.44 21.72
CA ALA A 125 -39.11 18.62 23.16
C ALA A 125 -38.52 17.36 23.84
N GLY A 126 -38.93 16.16 23.42
CA GLY A 126 -38.32 14.91 23.86
C GLY A 126 -36.82 14.83 23.51
N TYR A 127 -36.48 15.15 22.26
CA TYR A 127 -35.08 15.18 21.78
C TYR A 127 -34.22 16.22 22.51
N VAL A 128 -34.78 17.40 22.82
CA VAL A 128 -34.06 18.47 23.52
C VAL A 128 -33.84 18.13 25.00
N MET A 129 -34.81 17.48 25.66
CA MET A 129 -34.61 17.01 27.04
C MET A 129 -33.56 15.89 27.14
N GLU A 130 -33.51 14.96 26.17
CA GLU A 130 -32.49 13.91 26.11
C GLU A 130 -31.08 14.51 25.91
N GLN A 131 -30.93 15.53 25.06
CA GLN A 131 -29.65 16.24 24.91
C GLN A 131 -29.23 17.06 26.13
N GLN A 132 -30.18 17.64 26.87
CA GLN A 132 -29.86 18.41 28.08
C GLN A 132 -29.46 17.50 29.26
N GLN A 133 -30.06 16.32 29.39
CA GLN A 133 -29.64 15.33 30.39
C GLN A 133 -28.21 14.81 30.12
N TYR A 134 -27.81 14.68 28.85
CA TYR A 134 -26.43 14.31 28.48
C TYR A 134 -25.39 15.41 28.73
N ARG A 135 -25.79 16.69 28.81
CA ARG A 135 -24.87 17.81 29.07
C ARG A 135 -24.67 18.12 30.55
N ALA A 136 -25.57 17.70 31.44
CA ALA A 136 -25.46 18.01 32.87
C ALA A 136 -24.46 17.11 33.62
N TYR A 137 -24.10 15.94 33.10
CA TYR A 137 -23.07 15.05 33.68
C TYR A 137 -22.22 14.32 32.62
N PRO A 138 -21.39 15.00 31.82
CA PRO A 138 -20.59 14.36 30.78
C PRO A 138 -19.33 13.63 31.29
N GLY A 139 -19.07 13.58 32.62
CA GLY A 139 -17.79 13.13 33.17
C GLY A 139 -17.79 11.96 34.14
N THR A 140 -18.86 11.71 34.90
CA THR A 140 -18.78 10.80 36.07
C THR A 140 -19.27 9.39 35.81
N GLN A 141 -20.32 9.17 35.00
CA GLN A 141 -20.82 7.82 34.76
C GLN A 141 -19.96 7.02 33.77
N ARG A 142 -19.36 7.68 32.77
CA ARG A 142 -18.46 7.01 31.82
C ARG A 142 -17.15 6.55 32.49
N ALA A 143 -16.64 7.32 33.46
CA ALA A 143 -15.48 6.94 34.25
C ALA A 143 -15.77 5.68 35.10
N GLN A 144 -16.97 5.57 35.70
CA GLN A 144 -17.36 4.40 36.48
C GLN A 144 -17.65 3.15 35.60
N GLN A 145 -18.09 3.33 34.35
CA GLN A 145 -18.23 2.22 33.41
C GLN A 145 -16.89 1.62 32.93
N TYR A 146 -15.76 2.34 33.07
CA TYR A 146 -14.43 1.81 32.73
C TYR A 146 -13.74 1.08 33.89
N GLU A 147 -14.27 1.14 35.12
CA GLU A 147 -13.68 0.45 36.29
C GLU A 147 -14.06 -1.03 36.38
N VAL A 148 -15.08 -1.49 35.64
CA VAL A 148 -15.35 -2.93 35.46
C VAL A 148 -14.57 -3.46 34.24
N ARG A 149 -13.29 -3.11 34.15
CA ARG A 149 -12.38 -3.78 33.24
C ARG A 149 -11.98 -5.08 33.93
N ASN A 150 -12.51 -6.20 33.47
CA ASN A 150 -12.13 -7.53 33.95
C ASN A 150 -10.61 -7.57 34.17
N PRO A 151 -10.12 -7.98 35.36
CA PRO A 151 -8.70 -8.09 35.59
C PRO A 151 -8.14 -8.98 34.50
N THR A 152 -7.35 -8.38 33.61
CA THR A 152 -6.63 -9.08 32.55
C THR A 152 -5.91 -10.24 33.23
N THR A 153 -6.31 -11.46 32.91
CA THR A 153 -5.63 -12.63 33.48
C THR A 153 -4.15 -12.56 33.08
N PRO A 154 -3.22 -13.03 33.93
CA PRO A 154 -1.79 -13.02 33.61
C PRO A 154 -1.48 -13.65 32.24
N GLU A 155 -2.32 -14.59 31.80
CA GLU A 155 -2.23 -15.24 30.48
C GLU A 155 -2.54 -14.28 29.31
N GLU A 156 -3.53 -13.39 29.45
CA GLU A 156 -3.82 -12.38 28.43
C GLU A 156 -2.71 -11.33 28.32
N GLU A 157 -2.08 -10.97 29.43
CA GLU A 157 -0.96 -10.04 29.44
C GLU A 157 0.26 -10.63 28.73
N GLN A 158 0.57 -11.92 28.98
CA GLN A 158 1.60 -12.65 28.25
C GLN A 158 1.31 -12.72 26.74
N LYS A 159 0.07 -13.05 26.35
CA LYS A 159 -0.35 -13.07 24.93
C LYS A 159 -0.18 -11.69 24.27
N LYS A 160 -0.53 -10.61 24.96
CA LYS A 160 -0.33 -9.23 24.47
C LYS A 160 1.14 -8.87 24.34
N ALA A 161 1.99 -9.28 25.29
CA ALA A 161 3.42 -9.06 25.24
C ALA A 161 4.06 -9.78 24.05
N LEU A 162 3.75 -11.06 23.85
CA LEU A 162 4.22 -11.86 22.71
C LEU A 162 3.77 -11.25 21.37
N LEU A 163 2.51 -10.84 21.25
CA LEU A 163 2.01 -10.16 20.05
C LEU A 163 2.71 -8.82 19.79
N LYS A 164 3.11 -8.10 20.85
CA LYS A 164 3.85 -6.84 20.71
C LYS A 164 5.28 -7.09 20.26
N GLU A 165 5.93 -8.13 20.80
CA GLU A 165 7.28 -8.55 20.41
C GLU A 165 7.32 -9.05 18.97
N GLU A 166 6.37 -9.89 18.56
CA GLU A 166 6.24 -10.37 17.19
C GLU A 166 6.01 -9.22 16.20
N LYS A 167 5.14 -8.27 16.54
CA LYS A 167 4.93 -7.06 15.73
C LYS A 167 6.20 -6.22 15.62
N LYS A 168 7.00 -6.12 16.69
CA LYS A 168 8.28 -5.40 16.68
C LYS A 168 9.29 -6.11 15.77
N ALA A 169 9.46 -7.42 15.91
CA ALA A 169 10.35 -8.22 15.07
C ALA A 169 9.96 -8.12 13.58
N ARG A 170 8.66 -8.14 13.28
CA ARG A 170 8.15 -7.96 11.93
C ARG A 170 8.46 -6.57 11.36
N ARG A 171 8.38 -5.51 12.18
CA ARG A 171 8.76 -4.14 11.77
C ARG A 171 10.26 -4.04 11.48
N GLU A 172 11.09 -4.61 12.34
CA GLU A 172 12.55 -4.64 12.17
C GLU A 172 12.94 -5.36 10.87
N GLN A 173 12.27 -6.48 10.53
CA GLN A 173 12.46 -7.15 9.24
C GLN A 173 11.97 -6.32 8.05
N ASN A 174 10.82 -5.65 8.19
CA ASN A 174 10.18 -4.88 7.12
C ASN A 174 10.92 -3.59 6.74
N ALA A 175 11.87 -3.14 7.53
CA ALA A 175 12.68 -1.96 7.23
C ALA A 175 14.18 -2.26 7.08
N SER A 176 14.53 -3.55 7.02
CA SER A 176 15.84 -3.98 6.57
C SER A 176 16.16 -3.43 5.16
N LYS A 177 17.45 -3.26 4.85
CA LYS A 177 17.94 -2.93 3.49
C LYS A 177 17.39 -3.91 2.43
N GLU A 178 17.04 -5.13 2.83
CA GLU A 178 16.37 -6.11 1.98
C GLU A 178 14.95 -5.70 1.58
N SER A 179 14.18 -5.07 2.47
CA SER A 179 12.82 -4.62 2.17
C SER A 179 12.83 -3.49 1.14
N VAL A 180 13.77 -2.55 1.23
CA VAL A 180 13.95 -1.49 0.22
C VAL A 180 14.29 -2.10 -1.15
N ARG A 181 15.17 -3.12 -1.18
CA ARG A 181 15.48 -3.85 -2.41
C ARG A 181 14.25 -4.58 -2.95
N GLN A 182 13.42 -5.15 -2.07
CA GLN A 182 12.17 -5.81 -2.44
C GLN A 182 11.16 -4.81 -3.02
N VAL A 183 10.95 -3.65 -2.39
CA VAL A 183 10.08 -2.59 -2.91
C VAL A 183 10.53 -2.13 -4.29
N ARG A 184 11.85 -1.89 -4.49
CA ARG A 184 12.39 -1.55 -5.81
C ARG A 184 12.11 -2.62 -6.87
N ARG A 185 12.19 -3.91 -6.50
CA ARG A 185 11.86 -5.01 -7.40
C ARG A 185 10.37 -5.01 -7.77
N LEU A 186 9.51 -4.86 -6.78
CA LEU A 186 8.06 -4.79 -6.97
C LEU A 186 7.65 -3.61 -7.85
N ILE A 187 8.23 -2.41 -7.63
CA ILE A 187 7.97 -1.23 -8.46
C ILE A 187 8.33 -1.50 -9.93
N ARG A 188 9.50 -2.10 -10.20
CA ARG A 188 9.90 -2.46 -11.57
C ARG A 188 8.97 -3.50 -12.19
N GLU A 189 8.52 -4.48 -11.42
CA GLU A 189 7.56 -5.49 -11.90
C GLU A 189 6.20 -4.86 -12.23
N LYS A 190 5.68 -4.00 -11.33
CA LYS A 190 4.45 -3.23 -11.53
C LYS A 190 4.52 -2.38 -12.79
N TYR A 191 5.60 -1.63 -12.96
CA TYR A 191 5.79 -0.78 -14.14
C TYR A 191 5.86 -1.59 -15.45
N ARG A 192 6.51 -2.76 -15.44
CA ARG A 192 6.51 -3.67 -16.60
C ARG A 192 5.10 -4.15 -16.95
N LEU A 193 4.29 -4.47 -15.95
CA LEU A 193 2.89 -4.86 -16.15
C LEU A 193 2.06 -3.68 -16.66
N ASP A 194 2.22 -2.48 -16.10
CA ASP A 194 1.51 -1.28 -16.56
C ASP A 194 1.80 -0.98 -18.03
N ILE A 195 3.07 -1.00 -18.47
CA ILE A 195 3.43 -0.82 -19.88
C ILE A 195 2.75 -1.88 -20.75
N TYR A 196 2.80 -3.15 -20.31
CA TYR A 196 2.15 -4.24 -21.03
C TYR A 196 0.64 -4.00 -21.16
N LEU A 197 -0.04 -3.62 -20.07
CA LEU A 197 -1.49 -3.37 -20.03
C LEU A 197 -1.87 -2.15 -20.86
N TRP A 198 -1.07 -1.08 -20.84
CA TRP A 198 -1.23 0.08 -21.72
C TRP A 198 -1.17 -0.29 -23.20
N GLY A 199 -0.28 -1.21 -23.60
CA GLY A 199 -0.23 -1.72 -24.97
C GLY A 199 -1.44 -2.58 -25.38
N LYS A 200 -2.38 -2.84 -24.47
CA LYS A 200 -3.52 -3.76 -24.66
C LYS A 200 -4.89 -3.06 -24.62
N ARG A 201 -4.96 -1.76 -24.91
CA ARG A 201 -6.23 -1.00 -25.00
C ARG A 201 -7.18 -1.55 -26.09
N THR A 202 -6.65 -2.08 -27.19
CA THR A 202 -7.42 -2.52 -28.39
C THR A 202 -7.49 -4.05 -28.56
N VAL A 203 -7.69 -4.78 -27.47
CA VAL A 203 -7.66 -6.26 -27.51
C VAL A 203 -9.01 -6.88 -27.83
N GLN A 204 -8.98 -7.96 -28.62
CA GLN A 204 -10.13 -8.81 -28.92
C GLN A 204 -10.79 -9.36 -27.64
N LYS A 205 -12.12 -9.52 -27.67
CA LYS A 205 -12.91 -9.99 -26.51
C LYS A 205 -12.42 -11.32 -25.93
N SER A 206 -11.93 -12.24 -26.78
CA SER A 206 -11.43 -13.56 -26.38
C SER A 206 -10.21 -13.53 -25.46
N VAL A 207 -9.35 -12.52 -25.58
CA VAL A 207 -8.08 -12.43 -24.82
C VAL A 207 -8.25 -11.62 -23.52
N LYS A 208 -9.40 -10.97 -23.34
CA LYS A 208 -9.70 -10.15 -22.16
C LYS A 208 -9.53 -10.90 -20.82
N PRO A 209 -9.98 -12.16 -20.65
CA PRO A 209 -9.83 -12.86 -19.38
C PRO A 209 -8.36 -12.99 -18.95
N THR A 210 -7.47 -13.35 -19.87
CA THR A 210 -6.02 -13.46 -19.60
C THR A 210 -5.40 -12.11 -19.24
N ILE A 211 -5.90 -11.02 -19.82
CA ILE A 211 -5.41 -9.68 -19.48
C ILE A 211 -5.93 -9.25 -18.10
N MET A 212 -7.16 -9.59 -17.75
CA MET A 212 -7.72 -9.32 -16.42
C MET A 212 -6.89 -9.95 -15.30
N GLU A 213 -6.37 -11.16 -15.50
CA GLU A 213 -5.45 -11.79 -14.54
C GLU A 213 -4.18 -10.96 -14.33
N LYS A 214 -3.65 -10.35 -15.41
CA LYS A 214 -2.48 -9.45 -15.33
C LYS A 214 -2.82 -8.12 -14.68
N CYS A 215 -4.02 -7.58 -14.93
CA CYS A 215 -4.53 -6.40 -14.21
C CYS A 215 -4.56 -6.66 -12.71
N LYS A 216 -5.20 -7.76 -12.29
CA LYS A 216 -5.26 -8.16 -10.88
C LYS A 216 -3.88 -8.32 -10.27
N LYS A 217 -2.95 -8.97 -10.98
CA LYS A 217 -1.56 -9.11 -10.52
C LYS A 217 -0.87 -7.75 -10.33
N ALA A 218 -1.08 -6.80 -11.24
CA ALA A 218 -0.50 -5.46 -11.12
C ALA A 218 -1.05 -4.71 -9.88
N ASP A 219 -2.36 -4.82 -9.64
CA ASP A 219 -3.02 -4.21 -8.48
C ASP A 219 -2.57 -4.87 -7.16
N ASP A 220 -2.42 -6.19 -7.13
CA ASP A 220 -1.90 -6.92 -5.96
C ASP A 220 -0.45 -6.54 -5.63
N ILE A 221 0.39 -6.31 -6.66
CA ILE A 221 1.75 -5.79 -6.47
C ILE A 221 1.70 -4.38 -5.87
N LEU A 222 0.82 -3.51 -6.38
CA LEU A 222 0.67 -2.16 -5.85
C LEU A 222 0.23 -2.18 -4.38
N LYS A 223 -0.78 -2.98 -4.03
CA LYS A 223 -1.24 -3.17 -2.64
C LYS A 223 -0.09 -3.65 -1.74
N ARG A 224 0.74 -4.57 -2.23
CA ARG A 224 1.91 -5.07 -1.50
C ARG A 224 2.98 -4.00 -1.31
N ILE A 225 3.21 -3.13 -2.29
CA ILE A 225 4.12 -1.98 -2.16
C ILE A 225 3.61 -1.02 -1.07
N ILE A 226 2.33 -0.64 -1.14
CA ILE A 226 1.69 0.24 -0.14
C ILE A 226 1.84 -0.34 1.26
N PHE A 227 1.52 -1.62 1.44
CA PHE A 227 1.62 -2.30 2.73
C PHE A 227 3.04 -2.28 3.32
N ILE A 228 4.06 -2.57 2.52
CA ILE A 228 5.46 -2.55 2.99
C ILE A 228 5.88 -1.12 3.40
N VAL A 229 5.52 -0.12 2.60
CA VAL A 229 5.94 1.26 2.82
C VAL A 229 5.13 1.94 3.94
N ASP A 230 3.88 1.55 4.16
CA ASP A 230 3.10 2.04 5.29
C ASP A 230 3.66 1.57 6.63
N ASP A 231 4.19 0.35 6.69
CA ASP A 231 4.88 -0.21 7.85
C ASP A 231 6.23 0.48 8.17
N TRP A 232 6.77 1.33 7.28
CA TRP A 232 8.02 2.06 7.53
C TRP A 232 7.85 3.21 8.53
N THR A 233 8.68 3.18 9.58
CA THR A 233 8.80 4.22 10.62
C THR A 233 10.24 4.72 10.72
N GLU A 234 10.42 5.95 11.19
CA GLU A 234 11.74 6.60 11.34
C GLU A 234 12.73 5.79 12.19
N GLU A 235 12.24 5.16 13.26
CA GLU A 235 13.03 4.31 14.17
C GLU A 235 13.73 3.13 13.49
N LEU A 236 13.32 2.78 12.27
CA LEU A 236 13.86 1.63 11.55
C LEU A 236 15.04 1.98 10.65
N PHE A 237 15.37 3.27 10.52
CA PHE A 237 16.48 3.75 9.71
C PHE A 237 17.56 4.30 10.65
N ASP A 238 18.77 3.75 10.56
CA ASP A 238 19.90 4.14 11.42
C ASP A 238 20.40 5.56 11.10
N GLU A 239 20.22 6.00 9.84
CA GLU A 239 20.71 7.27 9.31
C GLU A 239 19.54 8.19 8.92
N GLY A 240 19.58 9.45 9.35
CA GLY A 240 18.53 10.43 9.05
C GLY A 240 18.31 10.67 7.55
N ASP A 241 19.38 10.58 6.75
CA ASP A 241 19.32 10.75 5.29
C ASP A 241 18.54 9.61 4.61
N GLU A 242 18.65 8.37 5.11
CA GLU A 242 17.91 7.22 4.59
C GLU A 242 16.41 7.38 4.84
N TRP A 243 16.03 7.95 5.99
CA TRP A 243 14.63 8.22 6.31
C TRP A 243 14.02 9.30 5.42
N GLU A 244 14.75 10.36 5.09
CA GLU A 244 14.28 11.38 4.14
C GLU A 244 14.02 10.79 2.75
N LEU A 245 14.89 9.88 2.29
CA LEU A 245 14.65 9.13 1.05
C LEU A 245 13.41 8.24 1.15
N ALA A 246 13.23 7.54 2.27
CA ALA A 246 12.06 6.71 2.51
C ALA A 246 10.76 7.54 2.53
N LYS A 247 10.78 8.74 3.14
CA LYS A 247 9.68 9.71 3.08
C LYS A 247 9.36 10.14 1.65
N MET A 248 10.36 10.43 0.82
CA MET A 248 10.15 10.77 -0.58
C MET A 248 9.46 9.63 -1.35
N ILE A 249 9.92 8.40 -1.13
CA ILE A 249 9.29 7.21 -1.74
C ILE A 249 7.84 7.06 -1.26
N LYS A 250 7.59 7.19 0.05
CA LYS A 250 6.25 7.10 0.65
C LYS A 250 5.30 8.18 0.15
N ARG A 251 5.80 9.37 -0.15
CA ARG A 251 5.00 10.45 -0.78
C ARG A 251 4.70 10.20 -2.25
N GLY A 252 5.57 9.50 -2.97
CA GLY A 252 5.38 9.19 -4.38
C GLY A 252 4.46 8.00 -4.65
N ILE A 253 4.12 7.22 -3.63
CA ILE A 253 3.20 6.09 -3.76
C ILE A 253 1.76 6.59 -3.57
N PRO A 254 0.85 6.32 -4.52
CA PRO A 254 -0.54 6.72 -4.42
C PRO A 254 -1.21 6.04 -3.23
N ARG A 255 -1.98 6.81 -2.47
CA ARG A 255 -2.75 6.32 -1.32
C ARG A 255 -4.13 5.85 -1.75
N PRO A 256 -4.78 4.97 -0.97
CA PRO A 256 -6.19 4.65 -1.17
C PRO A 256 -7.02 5.94 -1.09
N GLY A 257 -7.74 6.26 -2.16
CA GLY A 257 -8.56 7.48 -2.26
C GLY A 257 -7.92 8.60 -3.09
N ASP A 258 -6.64 8.50 -3.44
CA ASP A 258 -6.08 9.32 -4.51
C ASP A 258 -6.70 8.87 -5.85
N ASP A 259 -6.66 9.74 -6.87
CA ASP A 259 -7.16 9.49 -8.24
C ASP A 259 -6.44 8.34 -8.98
N HIS A 260 -5.68 7.50 -8.27
CA HIS A 260 -5.07 6.32 -8.83
C HIS A 260 -6.11 5.22 -9.08
N VAL A 261 -6.48 5.11 -10.34
CA VAL A 261 -7.40 4.11 -10.84
C VAL A 261 -6.77 2.70 -10.82
N LEU A 262 -7.40 1.76 -10.11
CA LEU A 262 -7.02 0.33 -10.13
C LEU A 262 -7.39 -0.30 -11.48
N TRP A 263 -6.56 -1.22 -11.96
CA TRP A 263 -6.80 -1.88 -13.24
C TRP A 263 -7.99 -2.84 -13.21
N GLU A 264 -8.29 -3.40 -12.04
CA GLU A 264 -9.44 -4.26 -11.80
C GLU A 264 -10.77 -3.52 -11.97
N THR A 265 -10.87 -2.28 -11.47
CA THR A 265 -12.10 -1.47 -11.56
C THR A 265 -12.24 -0.77 -12.89
N SER A 266 -11.12 -0.37 -13.52
CA SER A 266 -11.13 0.33 -14.81
C SER A 266 -10.09 -0.28 -15.73
N PRO A 267 -10.44 -1.38 -16.42
CA PRO A 267 -9.52 -2.07 -17.31
C PRO A 267 -9.11 -1.18 -18.50
N PRO A 268 -8.00 -1.50 -19.20
CA PRO A 268 -7.46 -0.65 -20.24
C PRO A 268 -8.36 -0.45 -21.47
N TRP A 269 -9.40 -1.28 -21.65
CA TRP A 269 -10.40 -1.13 -22.71
C TRP A 269 -11.69 -0.44 -22.26
N ASP A 270 -11.73 0.09 -21.03
CA ASP A 270 -12.88 0.84 -20.55
C ASP A 270 -13.00 2.17 -21.31
N LYS A 271 -14.19 2.42 -21.86
CA LYS A 271 -14.44 3.55 -22.75
C LYS A 271 -14.60 4.86 -21.99
N ALA A 272 -15.01 4.80 -20.71
CA ALA A 272 -15.15 5.99 -19.87
C ALA A 272 -13.80 6.73 -19.76
N ARG A 273 -12.73 5.98 -19.45
CA ARG A 273 -11.37 6.52 -19.32
C ARG A 273 -10.82 7.15 -20.61
N LEU A 274 -11.25 6.66 -21.78
CA LEU A 274 -10.80 7.20 -23.06
C LEU A 274 -11.47 8.54 -23.41
N ARG A 275 -12.64 8.85 -22.83
CA ARG A 275 -13.33 10.12 -23.06
C ARG A 275 -12.76 11.25 -22.20
N ASP A 276 -12.43 10.96 -20.95
CA ASP A 276 -11.85 11.95 -20.04
C ASP A 276 -10.48 12.47 -20.55
N GLU A 277 -9.72 11.63 -21.27
CA GLU A 277 -8.47 12.02 -21.91
C GLU A 277 -8.68 12.96 -23.12
N SER A 278 -9.81 12.87 -23.84
CA SER A 278 -10.06 13.70 -25.03
C SER A 278 -10.57 15.10 -24.70
N ASP A 279 -11.37 15.23 -23.64
CA ASP A 279 -12.03 16.50 -23.31
C ASP A 279 -11.05 17.48 -22.65
N ASN A 280 -10.13 16.98 -21.83
CA ASN A 280 -9.05 17.80 -21.22
C ASN A 280 -8.01 18.32 -22.22
N SER A 281 -7.91 17.76 -23.43
CA SER A 281 -6.94 18.22 -24.44
C SER A 281 -7.36 19.50 -25.16
N SER A 282 -8.58 19.99 -24.96
CA SER A 282 -9.15 21.09 -25.75
C SER A 282 -9.11 22.48 -25.10
N GLU A 283 -8.77 22.57 -23.81
CA GLU A 283 -8.80 23.84 -23.07
C GLU A 283 -7.48 24.64 -23.10
N ASP A 284 -6.34 24.02 -23.39
CA ASP A 284 -5.02 24.68 -23.36
C ASP A 284 -4.57 25.33 -24.70
N GLU A 285 -5.42 25.35 -25.73
CA GLU A 285 -5.12 25.99 -27.04
C GLU A 285 -5.71 27.41 -27.21
N ARG A 286 -6.01 28.14 -26.13
CA ARG A 286 -6.48 29.55 -26.18
C ARG A 286 -5.56 30.52 -25.45
#